data_AF-A0A399ZCP8-F1
#
_entry.id   AF-A0A399ZCP8-F1
#
_cell.length_a   1.000
_cell.length_b   1.000
_cell.length_c   1.000
_cell.angle_alpha   90.00
_cell.angle_beta   90.00
_cell.angle_gamma   90.00
#
_symmetry.space_group_name_H-M   'P 1'
#
loop_
_entity.id
_entity.type
_entity.pdbx_description
1 polymer ?
#
loop_
_entity_poly.entity_id
_entity_poly.type
_entity_poly.pdbx_seq_one_letter_code
_entity_poly.pdbx_strand_id
1 'polypeptide(L)'
;MMQTKKALSCIVATGHLGYFPLHPETFWSGLEKYAPMAVIADSGSCDIGPEPLASGTASSSQEWQRHDIEILLLGARQNKIPLIITSASDTGTNEGVDQYAQIVRDLVAKHNLGPIKMG
;
A
#
# COMPACT_ATOMS: atom_id res chain seq x y z
N MET A 1 -9.56 -22.82 30.23
CA MET A 1 -8.30 -22.45 29.56
C MET A 1 -8.39 -20.98 29.17
N MET A 2 -7.45 -20.17 29.62
CA MET A 2 -7.39 -18.74 29.31
C MET A 2 -6.85 -18.62 27.88
N GLN A 3 -7.67 -18.15 26.93
CA GLN A 3 -7.17 -17.87 25.58
C GLN A 3 -6.13 -16.76 25.69
N THR A 4 -4.87 -17.08 25.43
CA THR A 4 -3.84 -16.07 25.22
C THR A 4 -4.25 -15.22 24.03
N LYS A 5 -4.49 -13.93 24.26
CA LYS A 5 -4.80 -12.99 23.17
C LYS A 5 -3.64 -13.03 22.17
N LYS A 6 -3.95 -13.36 20.91
CA LYS A 6 -2.97 -13.32 19.82
C LYS A 6 -2.42 -11.89 19.74
N ALA A 7 -1.10 -11.74 19.76
CA ALA A 7 -0.47 -10.43 19.62
C ALA A 7 -0.79 -9.87 18.23
N LEU A 8 -1.13 -8.57 18.17
CA LEU A 8 -1.34 -7.87 16.91
C LEU A 8 0.03 -7.60 16.28
N SER A 9 0.24 -8.06 15.04
CA SER A 9 1.45 -7.79 14.27
C SER A 9 1.10 -7.27 12.88
N CYS A 10 1.87 -6.30 12.39
CA CYS A 10 1.77 -5.79 11.04
C CYS A 10 3.17 -5.57 10.47
N ILE A 11 3.27 -5.57 9.14
CA ILE A 11 4.48 -5.13 8.44
C ILE A 11 4.19 -3.77 7.80
N VAL A 12 5.05 -2.80 8.07
CA VAL A 12 5.02 -1.49 7.43
C VAL A 12 6.09 -1.50 6.35
N ALA A 13 5.66 -1.64 5.10
CA ALA A 13 6.57 -1.95 4.00
C ALA A 13 7.26 -0.72 3.41
N THR A 14 6.65 0.45 3.56
CA THR A 14 7.16 1.73 3.04
C THR A 14 6.99 2.83 4.10
N GLY A 15 7.93 3.77 4.16
CA GLY A 15 7.73 5.02 4.89
C GLY A 15 6.97 6.07 4.08
N HIS A 16 7.08 5.99 2.75
CA HIS A 16 6.35 6.80 1.77
C HIS A 16 6.21 5.99 0.49
N LEU A 17 5.03 5.38 0.29
CA LEU A 17 4.69 4.57 -0.88
C LEU A 17 4.90 5.39 -2.17
N GLY A 18 5.65 4.84 -3.11
CA GLY A 18 5.89 5.45 -4.42
C GLY A 18 6.96 6.55 -4.45
N TYR A 19 7.50 6.98 -3.29
CA TYR A 19 8.59 7.97 -3.27
C TYR A 19 9.94 7.38 -3.70
N PHE A 20 10.22 6.14 -3.28
CA PHE A 20 11.30 5.32 -3.82
C PHE A 20 10.80 3.89 -3.96
N PRO A 21 11.05 3.19 -5.09
CA PRO A 21 10.53 1.85 -5.30
C PRO A 21 10.90 0.90 -4.16
N LEU A 22 9.89 0.24 -3.61
CA LEU A 22 10.01 -0.85 -2.67
C LEU A 22 10.94 -1.93 -3.24
N HIS A 23 11.88 -2.39 -2.41
CA HIS A 23 12.71 -3.54 -2.72
C HIS A 23 11.92 -4.84 -2.45
N PRO A 24 11.49 -5.60 -3.48
CA PRO A 24 10.53 -6.68 -3.30
C PRO A 24 11.07 -7.77 -2.36
N GLU A 25 12.34 -8.14 -2.50
CA GLU A 25 12.97 -9.22 -1.74
C GLU A 25 12.89 -9.02 -0.22
N THR A 26 13.08 -7.77 0.24
CA THR A 26 12.99 -7.43 1.66
C THR A 26 11.57 -7.61 2.18
N PHE A 27 10.57 -7.18 1.41
CA PHE A 27 9.17 -7.32 1.76
C PHE A 27 8.74 -8.79 1.83
N TRP A 28 9.06 -9.59 0.82
CA TRP A 28 8.75 -11.02 0.78
C TRP A 28 9.41 -11.78 1.93
N SER A 29 10.69 -11.49 2.21
CA SER A 29 11.40 -12.07 3.36
C SER A 29 10.73 -11.73 4.69
N GLY A 30 10.23 -10.50 4.82
CA GLY A 30 9.49 -10.06 6.01
C GLY A 30 8.16 -10.81 6.19
N LEU A 31 7.40 -11.00 5.11
CA LEU A 31 6.16 -11.77 5.14
C LEU A 31 6.42 -13.23 5.57
N GLU A 32 7.42 -13.87 4.98
CA GLU A 32 7.78 -15.26 5.26
C GLU A 32 8.25 -15.46 6.70
N LYS A 33 9.14 -14.59 7.19
CA LYS A 33 9.76 -14.75 8.51
C LYS A 33 8.81 -14.44 9.66
N TYR A 34 7.92 -13.46 9.50
CA TYR A 34 7.15 -12.90 10.61
C TYR A 34 5.65 -13.21 10.57
N ALA A 35 5.13 -13.71 9.43
CA ALA A 35 3.71 -14.03 9.24
C ALA A 35 2.77 -12.96 9.84
N PRO A 36 2.89 -11.68 9.42
CA PRO A 36 2.14 -10.58 10.01
C PRO A 36 0.63 -10.72 9.76
N MET A 37 -0.18 -10.06 10.58
CA MET A 37 -1.64 -10.07 10.42
C MET A 37 -2.17 -9.02 9.44
N ALA A 38 -1.33 -8.06 9.03
CA ALA A 38 -1.68 -7.03 8.05
C ALA A 38 -0.42 -6.51 7.34
N VAL A 39 -0.59 -6.09 6.09
CA VAL A 39 0.37 -5.25 5.37
C VAL A 39 -0.15 -3.82 5.44
N ILE A 40 0.72 -2.90 5.88
CA ILE A 40 0.41 -1.48 5.97
C ILE A 40 1.40 -0.72 5.10
N ALA A 41 0.89 0.26 4.35
CA ALA A 41 1.69 1.25 3.67
C ALA A 41 1.05 2.62 3.80
N ASP A 42 1.88 3.65 3.83
CA ASP A 42 1.46 5.04 3.85
C ASP A 42 2.08 5.76 2.66
N SER A 43 1.29 6.52 1.91
CA SER A 43 1.76 7.29 0.76
C SER A 43 1.92 8.79 1.06
N GLY A 44 1.77 9.20 2.32
CA GLY A 44 1.83 10.59 2.73
C GLY A 44 0.60 11.41 2.32
N SER A 45 0.06 12.17 3.28
CA SER A 45 -0.21 13.58 3.06
C SER A 45 1.03 14.29 3.61
N CYS A 46 1.98 14.62 2.75
CA CYS A 46 3.27 15.16 3.17
C CYS A 46 3.34 16.66 2.85
N ASP A 47 4.13 17.41 3.62
CA ASP A 47 4.51 18.80 3.29
C ASP A 47 5.50 18.81 2.10
N ILE A 48 5.06 18.25 0.98
CA ILE A 48 5.86 17.93 -0.20
C ILE A 48 6.27 19.19 -1.00
N GLY A 49 5.76 20.34 -0.55
CA GLY A 49 6.08 21.65 -1.08
C GLY A 49 4.85 22.39 -1.58
N PRO A 50 4.94 23.71 -1.77
CA PRO A 50 3.80 24.53 -2.16
C PRO A 50 3.29 24.20 -3.57
N GLU A 51 4.15 23.76 -4.49
CA GLU A 51 3.74 23.47 -5.87
C GLU A 51 2.85 22.23 -5.95
N PRO A 52 3.25 21.03 -5.47
CA PRO A 52 2.40 19.85 -5.59
C PRO A 52 1.11 19.97 -4.76
N LEU A 53 1.18 20.65 -3.62
CA LEU A 53 0.00 20.95 -2.80
C LEU A 53 -0.98 21.90 -3.50
N ALA A 54 -0.48 22.88 -4.27
CA ALA A 54 -1.32 23.83 -5.01
C ALA A 54 -1.91 23.21 -6.29
N SER A 55 -1.15 22.37 -6.99
CA SER A 55 -1.58 21.71 -8.23
C SER A 55 -2.37 20.42 -7.98
N GLY A 56 -2.31 19.87 -6.77
CA GLY A 56 -2.93 18.58 -6.42
C GLY A 56 -2.21 17.37 -7.02
N THR A 57 -1.05 17.58 -7.66
CA THR A 57 -0.30 16.49 -8.32
C THR A 57 0.61 15.78 -7.34
N ALA A 58 0.69 14.45 -7.46
CA ALA A 58 1.68 13.67 -6.72
C ALA A 58 3.11 14.08 -7.10
N SER A 59 4.02 14.07 -6.13
CA SER A 59 5.45 14.22 -6.40
C SER A 59 6.09 12.90 -6.80
N SER A 60 5.49 11.78 -6.39
CA SER A 60 5.87 10.45 -6.83
C SER A 60 5.32 10.13 -8.23
N SER A 61 6.11 9.42 -9.03
CA SER A 61 5.64 8.96 -10.36
C SER A 61 4.57 7.87 -10.21
N GLN A 62 3.57 7.88 -11.09
CA GLN A 62 2.52 6.85 -11.07
C GLN A 62 3.08 5.43 -11.25
N GLU A 63 4.17 5.27 -12.03
CA GLU A 63 4.84 3.98 -12.21
C GLU A 63 5.40 3.42 -10.88
N TRP A 64 5.99 4.27 -10.05
CA TRP A 64 6.53 3.84 -8.75
C TRP A 64 5.42 3.52 -7.75
N GLN A 65 4.34 4.31 -7.76
CA GLN A 65 3.15 4.02 -6.95
C GLN A 65 2.55 2.66 -7.35
N ARG A 66 2.44 2.40 -8.66
CA ARG A 66 1.92 1.15 -9.20
C ARG A 66 2.81 -0.04 -8.85
N HIS A 67 4.13 0.11 -8.97
CA HIS A 67 5.11 -0.91 -8.58
C HIS A 67 4.95 -1.33 -7.11
N ASP A 68 4.90 -0.35 -6.20
CA ASP A 68 4.76 -0.63 -4.77
C ASP A 68 3.41 -1.28 -4.46
N ILE A 69 2.30 -0.71 -4.95
CA ILE A 69 0.95 -1.26 -4.71
C ILE A 69 0.83 -2.68 -5.25
N GLU A 70 1.43 -2.97 -6.40
CA GLU A 70 1.41 -4.31 -7.00
C GLU A 70 2.06 -5.34 -6.08
N ILE A 71 3.26 -5.06 -5.58
CA ILE A 71 3.98 -5.98 -4.68
C ILE A 71 3.20 -6.19 -3.38
N LEU A 72 2.73 -5.10 -2.77
CA LEU A 72 2.01 -5.15 -1.50
C LEU A 72 0.68 -5.91 -1.64
N LEU A 73 -0.06 -5.66 -2.71
CA LEU A 73 -1.32 -6.32 -3.02
C LEU A 73 -1.13 -7.82 -3.20
N LEU A 74 -0.13 -8.24 -3.98
CA LEU A 74 0.18 -9.64 -4.20
C LEU A 74 0.57 -10.33 -2.88
N GLY A 75 1.41 -9.68 -2.07
CA GLY A 75 1.83 -10.22 -0.77
C GLY A 75 0.69 -10.40 0.21
N ALA A 76 -0.18 -9.39 0.33
CA ALA A 76 -1.37 -9.46 1.17
C ALA A 76 -2.33 -10.57 0.70
N ARG A 77 -2.53 -10.68 -0.63
CA ARG A 77 -3.41 -11.70 -1.23
C ARG A 77 -2.90 -13.11 -1.02
N GLN A 78 -1.61 -13.35 -1.25
CA GLN A 78 -0.98 -14.66 -1.04
C GLN A 78 -1.12 -15.13 0.42
N ASN A 79 -0.97 -14.20 1.37
CA ASN A 79 -1.06 -14.50 2.80
C ASN A 79 -2.48 -14.42 3.38
N LYS A 80 -3.48 -14.04 2.55
CA LYS A 80 -4.88 -13.86 2.97
C LYS A 80 -5.04 -12.89 4.14
N ILE A 81 -4.24 -11.82 4.14
CA ILE A 81 -4.26 -10.74 5.14
C ILE A 81 -4.69 -9.42 4.47
N PRO A 82 -5.23 -8.45 5.23
CA PRO A 82 -5.57 -7.15 4.68
C PRO A 82 -4.32 -6.38 4.24
N LEU A 83 -4.47 -5.66 3.12
CA LEU A 83 -3.64 -4.52 2.75
C LEU A 83 -4.35 -3.25 3.21
N ILE A 84 -3.67 -2.42 3.98
CA ILE A 84 -4.15 -1.12 4.45
C ILE A 84 -3.24 -0.05 3.85
N ILE A 85 -3.79 0.77 2.98
CA ILE A 85 -3.16 1.99 2.50
C ILE A 85 -3.81 3.14 3.26
N THR A 86 -3.05 3.88 4.05
CA THR A 86 -3.57 4.94 4.91
C THR A 86 -3.81 6.23 4.14
N SER A 87 -2.81 7.11 4.02
CA SER A 87 -2.89 8.29 3.15
C SER A 87 -2.47 7.95 1.71
N ALA A 88 -2.94 8.72 0.73
CA ALA A 88 -2.77 8.46 -0.69
C ALA A 88 -2.23 9.68 -1.44
N SER A 89 -1.19 9.46 -2.25
CA SER A 89 -0.79 10.36 -3.33
C SER A 89 -0.32 11.77 -2.92
N ASP A 90 0.33 11.89 -1.76
CA ASP A 90 1.11 13.06 -1.30
C ASP A 90 0.29 14.28 -0.87
N THR A 91 -0.79 14.62 -1.59
CA THR A 91 -1.47 15.93 -1.50
C THR A 91 -2.72 15.94 -0.62
N GLY A 92 -3.12 14.79 -0.06
CA GLY A 92 -4.28 14.68 0.80
C GLY A 92 -5.62 14.93 0.08
N THR A 93 -5.66 14.75 -1.24
CA THR A 93 -6.82 15.00 -2.10
C THR A 93 -7.68 13.74 -2.32
N ASN A 94 -8.95 13.92 -2.66
CA ASN A 94 -9.83 12.80 -3.03
C ASN A 94 -9.38 12.17 -4.35
N GLU A 95 -8.87 12.99 -5.28
CA GLU A 95 -8.32 12.56 -6.55
C GLU A 95 -7.15 11.57 -6.35
N GLY A 96 -6.30 11.83 -5.36
CA GLY A 96 -5.23 10.90 -4.96
C GLY A 96 -5.75 9.55 -4.46
N VAL A 97 -6.82 9.57 -3.65
CA VAL A 97 -7.49 8.34 -3.19
C VAL A 97 -8.10 7.57 -4.36
N ASP A 98 -8.79 8.27 -5.26
CA ASP A 98 -9.41 7.68 -6.45
C ASP A 98 -8.37 7.06 -7.39
N GLN A 99 -7.22 7.73 -7.57
CA GLN A 99 -6.08 7.21 -8.33
C GLN A 99 -5.58 5.88 -7.74
N TYR A 100 -5.37 5.81 -6.43
CA TYR A 100 -4.88 4.60 -5.77
C TYR A 100 -5.89 3.46 -5.85
N ALA A 101 -7.17 3.78 -5.61
CA ALA A 101 -8.26 2.82 -5.79
C ALA A 101 -8.30 2.30 -7.23
N GLN A 102 -8.08 3.15 -8.23
CA GLN A 102 -8.03 2.74 -9.62
C GLN A 102 -6.84 1.84 -9.93
N ILE A 103 -5.64 2.18 -9.44
CA ILE A 103 -4.45 1.33 -9.56
C ILE A 103 -4.72 -0.06 -8.98
N VAL A 104 -5.35 -0.14 -7.79
CA VAL A 104 -5.72 -1.42 -7.18
C VAL A 104 -6.70 -2.20 -8.06
N ARG A 105 -7.76 -1.56 -8.59
CA ARG A 105 -8.72 -2.22 -9.51
C ARG A 105 -8.02 -2.78 -10.73
N ASP A 106 -7.13 -2.00 -11.34
CA ASP A 106 -6.39 -2.42 -12.53
C ASP A 106 -5.49 -3.62 -12.23
N LEU A 107 -4.82 -3.62 -11.06
CA LEU A 107 -3.93 -4.70 -10.65
C LEU A 107 -4.71 -5.99 -10.31
N VAL A 108 -5.89 -5.85 -9.70
CA VAL A 108 -6.81 -6.99 -9.47
C VAL A 108 -7.22 -7.63 -10.78
N ALA A 109 -7.56 -6.81 -11.78
CA ALA A 109 -7.88 -7.30 -13.12
C ALA A 109 -6.65 -7.92 -13.81
N LYS A 110 -5.50 -7.26 -13.77
CA LYS A 110 -4.23 -7.72 -14.36
C LYS A 110 -3.84 -9.11 -13.85
N HIS A 111 -3.98 -9.36 -12.56
CA HIS A 111 -3.57 -10.60 -11.89
C HIS A 111 -4.70 -11.60 -11.66
N ASN A 112 -5.91 -11.32 -12.15
CA ASN A 112 -7.10 -12.16 -11.94
C ASN A 112 -7.31 -12.54 -10.46
N LEU A 113 -7.18 -11.58 -9.55
CA LEU A 113 -7.19 -11.82 -8.09
C LEU A 113 -8.59 -12.12 -7.51
N GLY A 114 -9.61 -12.16 -8.36
CA GLY A 114 -11.00 -12.38 -7.96
C GLY A 114 -11.61 -11.17 -7.24
N PRO A 115 -12.76 -11.35 -6.56
CA PRO A 115 -13.47 -10.27 -5.93
C PRO A 115 -12.67 -9.69 -4.75
N ILE A 116 -12.66 -8.37 -4.66
CA ILE A 116 -12.06 -7.65 -3.55
C ILE A 116 -13.10 -6.74 -2.89
N LYS A 117 -13.04 -6.62 -1.56
CA LYS A 117 -13.75 -5.58 -0.83
C LYS A 117 -12.76 -4.42 -0.62
N MET A 118 -13.06 -3.28 -1.22
CA MET A 118 -12.44 -2.00 -0.89
C MET A 118 -13.46 -1.19 -0.10
N GLY A 119 -12.97 -0.51 0.94
CA GLY A 119 -13.77 0.36 1.81
C GLY A 119 -13.39 1.81 1.59
#